data_AF-Q40822-F1
#
_entry.id   AF-Q40822-F1
#
_cell.length_a   1.000
_cell.length_b   1.000
_cell.length_c   1.000
_cell.angle_alpha   90.00
_cell.angle_beta   90.00
_cell.angle_gamma   90.00
#
_symmetry.space_group_name_H-M   'P 1'
#
loop_
_entity.id
_entity.type
_entity.pdbx_description
1 polymer ?
#
loop_
_entity_poly.entity_id
_entity_poly.type
_entity_poly.pdbx_seq_one_letter_code
_entity_poly.pdbx_strand_id
1 'polypeptide(L)'
;KRGQKIMVSCSQVNYTLFEDRKMLDDLDKHWIQLKVSKDKGLEQQESWKYQYEKHGACCRESYDQNMYFSLALRLYERFDLLSTLKNHSIVPGGNYTIQEIAKAIRNVTKSDSDIKCVKGQP
;
A
#
# COMPACT_ATOMS: atom_id res chain seq x y z
N LYS A 1 -3.59 8.46 -19.93
CA LYS A 1 -4.32 7.19 -19.68
C LYS A 1 -5.45 7.50 -18.71
N ARG A 2 -6.72 7.27 -19.08
CA ARG A 2 -7.84 7.35 -18.12
C ARG A 2 -7.57 6.31 -17.04
N GLY A 3 -7.37 6.74 -15.79
CA GLY A 3 -7.21 5.81 -14.67
C GLY A 3 -8.41 4.87 -14.62
N GLN A 4 -8.18 3.57 -14.49
CA GLN A 4 -9.26 2.62 -14.24
C GLN A 4 -10.09 3.10 -13.06
N LYS A 5 -11.41 3.04 -13.19
CA LYS A 5 -12.33 3.37 -12.10
C LYS A 5 -12.02 2.43 -10.93
N ILE A 6 -11.43 2.96 -9.86
CA ILE A 6 -11.13 2.19 -8.66
C ILE A 6 -12.46 1.77 -8.04
N MET A 7 -12.63 0.47 -7.83
CA MET A 7 -13.80 -0.06 -7.15
C MET A 7 -13.74 0.33 -5.67
N VAL A 8 -14.85 0.87 -5.17
CA VAL A 8 -14.99 1.34 -3.79
C VAL A 8 -16.36 0.94 -3.24
N SER A 9 -16.42 0.61 -1.95
CA SER A 9 -17.65 0.39 -1.20
C SER A 9 -18.61 -0.61 -1.87
N CYS A 10 -18.09 -1.69 -2.45
CA CYS A 10 -18.88 -2.64 -3.24
C CYS A 10 -19.87 -3.46 -2.43
N SER A 11 -19.65 -3.61 -1.12
CA SER A 11 -20.51 -4.36 -0.23
C SER A 11 -20.31 -3.84 1.19
N GLN A 12 -21.37 -3.90 2.01
CA GLN A 12 -21.21 -3.79 3.45
C GLN A 12 -20.57 -5.09 3.95
N VAL A 13 -19.38 -4.96 4.53
CA VAL A 13 -18.63 -6.06 5.16
C VAL A 13 -18.22 -5.64 6.54
N ASN A 14 -18.14 -6.59 7.46
CA ASN A 14 -17.56 -6.36 8.78
C ASN A 14 -16.08 -6.73 8.72
N TYR A 15 -15.23 -5.80 9.13
CA TYR A 15 -13.83 -6.09 9.41
C TYR A 15 -13.71 -6.87 10.72
N THR A 16 -12.93 -7.95 10.70
CA THR A 16 -12.56 -8.70 11.91
C THR A 16 -11.19 -8.23 12.39
N LEU A 17 -11.04 -7.82 13.65
CA LEU A 17 -9.74 -7.42 14.18
C LEU A 17 -8.76 -8.61 14.11
N PHE A 18 -7.53 -8.35 13.67
CA PHE A 18 -6.48 -9.34 13.74
C PHE A 18 -6.00 -9.51 15.18
N GLU A 19 -5.96 -10.75 15.65
CA GLU A 19 -5.38 -11.15 16.94
C GLU A 19 -4.08 -11.96 16.74
N ASP A 20 -3.85 -12.46 15.51
CA ASP A 20 -2.65 -13.18 15.14
C ASP A 20 -1.44 -12.24 15.18
N ARG A 21 -0.50 -12.51 16.11
CA ARG A 21 0.67 -11.66 16.30
C ARG A 21 1.52 -11.54 15.04
N LYS A 22 1.65 -12.63 14.27
CA LYS A 22 2.47 -12.62 13.06
C LYS A 22 1.90 -11.65 12.02
N MET A 23 0.60 -11.73 11.74
CA MET A 23 -0.09 -10.81 10.83
C MET A 23 0.00 -9.36 11.34
N LEU A 24 -0.19 -9.14 12.64
CA LEU A 24 -0.07 -7.81 13.23
C LEU A 24 1.34 -7.23 13.06
N ASP A 25 2.38 -8.01 13.34
CA ASP A 25 3.77 -7.59 13.18
C ASP A 25 4.11 -7.30 11.70
N ASP A 26 3.65 -8.15 10.78
CA ASP A 26 3.86 -7.98 9.33
C ASP A 26 3.16 -6.71 8.81
N LEU A 27 1.91 -6.45 9.25
CA LEU A 27 1.17 -5.25 8.88
C LEU A 27 1.72 -3.99 9.52
N ASP A 28 2.11 -4.03 10.80
CA ASP A 28 2.73 -2.88 11.46
C ASP A 28 4.07 -2.52 10.82
N LYS A 29 4.83 -3.50 10.32
CA LYS A 29 6.10 -3.23 9.66
C LYS A 29 5.94 -2.70 8.23
N HIS A 30 5.05 -3.29 7.44
CA HIS A 30 5.00 -3.05 5.99
C HIS A 30 3.79 -2.22 5.54
N TRP A 31 2.77 -2.07 6.39
CA TRP A 31 1.58 -1.26 6.16
C TRP A 31 1.26 -0.36 7.37
N ILE A 32 2.27 0.40 7.80
CA ILE A 32 2.24 1.29 8.97
C ILE A 32 1.06 2.28 8.92
N GLN A 33 0.45 2.52 10.08
CA GLN A 33 -0.62 3.50 10.27
C GLN A 33 -0.06 4.86 10.73
N LEU A 34 0.38 5.68 9.78
CA LEU A 34 1.16 6.91 10.03
C LEU A 34 0.45 8.03 10.84
N LYS A 35 -0.86 7.93 11.08
CA LYS A 35 -1.65 8.98 11.75
C LYS A 35 -1.92 8.71 13.24
N VAL A 36 -1.50 7.55 13.75
CA VAL A 36 -1.71 7.11 15.13
C VAL A 36 -0.42 6.53 15.70
N SER A 37 -0.32 6.42 17.02
CA SER A 37 0.79 5.69 17.64
C SER A 37 0.71 4.20 17.29
N LYS A 38 1.86 3.51 17.34
CA LYS A 38 1.95 2.07 17.09
C LYS A 38 0.95 1.28 17.94
N ASP A 39 0.95 1.51 19.26
CA ASP A 39 0.06 0.77 20.19
C ASP A 39 -1.41 0.97 19.84
N LYS A 40 -1.82 2.21 19.58
CA LYS A 40 -3.19 2.53 19.16
C LYS A 40 -3.52 1.92 17.80
N GLY A 41 -2.57 1.92 16.87
CA GLY A 41 -2.72 1.31 15.55
C GLY A 41 -2.94 -0.21 15.63
N LEU A 42 -2.14 -0.90 16.44
CA LEU A 42 -2.26 -2.35 16.67
C LEU A 42 -3.57 -2.73 17.36
N GLU A 43 -4.00 -1.95 18.35
CA GLU A 43 -5.23 -2.17 19.09
C GLU A 43 -6.47 -1.92 18.21
N GLN A 44 -6.53 -0.78 17.53
CA GLN A 44 -7.76 -0.31 16.88
C GLN A 44 -7.84 -0.65 15.38
N GLN A 45 -6.68 -0.83 14.73
CA GLN A 45 -6.56 -1.26 13.33
C GLN A 45 -7.35 -0.36 12.35
N GLU A 46 -7.60 0.91 12.71
CA GLU A 46 -8.58 1.79 12.05
C GLU A 46 -8.27 1.98 10.56
N SER A 47 -7.00 2.15 10.21
CA SER A 47 -6.62 2.36 8.82
C SER A 47 -6.79 1.07 8.00
N TRP A 48 -6.44 -0.09 8.55
CA TRP A 48 -6.61 -1.38 7.87
C TRP A 48 -8.08 -1.72 7.68
N LYS A 49 -8.89 -1.52 8.73
CA LYS A 49 -10.35 -1.62 8.67
C LYS A 49 -10.92 -0.75 7.54
N TYR A 50 -10.57 0.53 7.52
CA TYR A 50 -11.03 1.46 6.49
C TYR A 50 -10.64 1.00 5.07
N GLN A 51 -9.41 0.56 4.86
CA GLN A 51 -8.96 0.08 3.54
C GLN A 51 -9.68 -1.19 3.11
N TYR A 52 -9.91 -2.14 4.03
CA TYR A 52 -10.65 -3.35 3.73
C TYR A 52 -12.12 -3.06 3.40
N GLU A 53 -12.83 -2.31 4.24
CA GLU A 53 -14.24 -1.97 4.02
C GLU A 53 -14.44 -1.18 2.73
N LYS A 54 -13.52 -0.25 2.43
CA LYS A 54 -13.61 0.58 1.23
C LYS A 54 -13.19 -0.16 -0.03
N HIS A 55 -12.15 -0.99 0.00
CA HIS A 55 -11.54 -1.58 -1.19
C HIS A 55 -11.53 -3.11 -1.18
N GLY A 56 -11.11 -3.73 -0.08
CA GLY A 56 -11.07 -5.20 0.05
C GLY A 56 -12.44 -5.87 -0.09
N ALA A 57 -13.51 -5.22 0.34
CA ALA A 57 -14.88 -5.69 0.18
C ALA A 57 -15.25 -6.01 -1.28
N CYS A 58 -14.63 -5.30 -2.24
CA CYS A 58 -14.86 -5.49 -3.67
C CYS A 58 -14.24 -6.77 -4.25
N CYS A 59 -13.37 -7.47 -3.52
CA CYS A 59 -12.77 -8.74 -3.95
C CYS A 59 -13.10 -9.91 -3.01
N ARG A 60 -14.07 -9.73 -2.10
CA ARG A 60 -14.37 -10.71 -1.03
C ARG A 60 -14.75 -12.11 -1.54
N GLU A 61 -15.31 -12.20 -2.74
CA GLU A 61 -15.71 -13.47 -3.35
C GLU A 61 -14.51 -14.33 -3.77
N SER A 62 -13.34 -13.71 -3.98
CA SER A 62 -12.09 -14.41 -4.37
C SER A 62 -11.02 -14.35 -3.28
N TYR A 63 -11.04 -13.32 -2.44
CA TYR A 63 -10.07 -13.08 -1.38
C TYR A 63 -10.81 -12.66 -0.12
N ASP A 64 -10.84 -13.52 0.90
CA ASP A 64 -11.28 -13.12 2.22
C ASP A 64 -10.33 -12.05 2.82
N GLN A 65 -10.65 -11.55 4.02
CA GLN A 65 -9.85 -10.52 4.67
C GLN A 65 -8.38 -10.93 4.84
N ASN A 66 -8.10 -12.14 5.32
CA ASN A 66 -6.75 -12.63 5.52
C ASN A 66 -5.99 -12.68 4.19
N MET A 67 -6.63 -13.19 3.15
CA MET A 67 -6.06 -13.30 1.82
C MET A 67 -5.81 -11.92 1.19
N TYR A 68 -6.70 -10.95 1.40
CA TYR A 68 -6.54 -9.57 0.93
C TYR A 68 -5.27 -8.93 1.49
N PHE A 69 -5.08 -8.97 2.82
CA PHE A 69 -3.89 -8.40 3.46
C PHE A 69 -2.62 -9.19 3.13
N SER A 70 -2.71 -10.53 3.10
CA SER A 70 -1.58 -11.38 2.71
C SER A 70 -1.11 -11.10 1.28
N LEU A 71 -2.05 -10.88 0.34
CA LEU A 71 -1.71 -10.54 -1.04
C LEU A 71 -1.06 -9.16 -1.11
N ALA A 72 -1.58 -8.16 -0.40
CA ALA A 72 -1.00 -6.83 -0.36
C ALA A 72 0.45 -6.85 0.18
N LEU A 73 0.69 -7.57 1.27
CA LEU A 73 2.04 -7.75 1.85
C LEU A 73 2.99 -8.42 0.85
N ARG A 74 2.57 -9.52 0.20
CA ARG A 74 3.38 -10.18 -0.84
C ARG A 74 3.70 -9.25 -2.02
N LEU A 75 2.76 -8.40 -2.43
CA LEU A 75 2.99 -7.44 -3.51
C LEU A 75 3.95 -6.34 -3.10
N TYR A 76 3.89 -5.87 -1.84
CA TYR A 76 4.82 -4.90 -1.28
C TYR A 76 6.25 -5.46 -1.27
N GLU A 77 6.44 -6.68 -0.78
CA GLU A 77 7.76 -7.33 -0.68
C GLU A 77 8.36 -7.68 -2.04
N ARG A 78 7.53 -7.84 -3.07
CA ARG A 78 7.99 -8.25 -4.41
C ARG A 78 8.93 -7.24 -5.06
N PHE A 79 8.78 -5.95 -4.76
CA PHE A 79 9.57 -4.89 -5.39
C PHE A 79 10.12 -3.94 -4.34
N ASP A 80 11.43 -4.04 -4.04
CA ASP A 80 12.13 -3.05 -3.23
C ASP A 80 12.32 -1.75 -4.04
N LEU A 81 11.28 -0.91 -4.01
CA LEU A 81 11.27 0.37 -4.71
C LEU A 81 12.34 1.32 -4.17
N LEU A 82 12.64 1.29 -2.87
CA LEU A 82 13.62 2.19 -2.28
C LEU A 82 15.02 1.88 -2.81
N SER A 83 15.44 0.61 -2.76
CA SER A 83 16.74 0.20 -3.30
C SER A 83 16.79 0.40 -4.81
N THR A 84 15.70 0.13 -5.53
CA THR A 84 15.60 0.40 -6.97
C THR A 84 15.86 1.87 -7.29
N LEU A 85 15.20 2.79 -6.58
CA LEU A 85 15.38 4.22 -6.79
C LEU A 85 16.82 4.67 -6.44
N LYS A 86 17.37 4.18 -5.32
CA LYS A 86 18.76 4.48 -4.90
C LYS A 86 19.78 4.03 -5.95
N ASN A 87 19.62 2.84 -6.53
CA ASN A 87 20.49 2.32 -7.58
C ASN A 87 20.45 3.16 -8.87
N HIS A 88 19.40 3.97 -9.04
CA HIS A 88 19.26 4.94 -10.11
C HIS A 88 19.60 6.38 -9.67
N SER A 89 20.31 6.55 -8.55
CA SER A 89 20.68 7.85 -7.97
C SER A 89 19.47 8.74 -7.63
N ILE A 90 18.30 8.13 -7.42
CA ILE A 90 17.08 8.79 -6.97
C ILE A 90 16.99 8.59 -5.46
N VAL A 91 17.32 9.63 -4.69
CA VAL A 91 17.36 9.60 -3.22
C VAL A 91 16.40 10.64 -2.63
N PRO A 92 15.89 10.43 -1.40
CA PRO A 92 15.05 11.41 -0.74
C PRO A 92 15.73 12.79 -0.66
N GLY A 93 14.97 13.86 -0.88
CA GLY A 93 15.46 15.25 -0.85
C GLY A 93 15.96 15.81 -2.18
N GLY A 94 16.09 14.98 -3.22
CA GLY A 94 16.42 15.43 -4.58
C GLY A 94 15.22 15.91 -5.40
N ASN A 95 15.52 16.56 -6.54
CA ASN A 95 14.52 16.96 -7.53
C ASN A 95 14.66 16.07 -8.77
N TYR A 96 13.57 15.42 -9.16
CA TYR A 96 13.54 14.49 -10.28
C TYR A 96 12.26 14.67 -11.09
N THR A 97 12.34 14.40 -12.38
CA THR A 97 11.17 14.34 -13.24
C THR A 97 10.38 13.06 -12.98
N ILE A 98 9.07 13.10 -13.26
CA ILE A 98 8.21 11.91 -13.17
C ILE A 98 8.73 10.81 -14.11
N GLN A 99 9.30 11.19 -15.25
CA GLN A 99 9.86 10.27 -16.25
C GLN A 99 11.07 9.50 -15.71
N GLU A 100 11.97 10.16 -14.98
CA GLU A 100 13.13 9.51 -14.37
C GLU A 100 12.70 8.46 -13.34
N ILE A 101 11.77 8.82 -12.45
CA ILE A 101 11.23 7.91 -11.44
C ILE A 101 10.51 6.73 -12.10
N ALA A 102 9.64 7.00 -13.08
CA ALA A 102 8.91 5.96 -13.81
C ALA A 102 9.85 4.99 -14.53
N LYS A 103 10.94 5.50 -15.13
CA LYS A 103 11.94 4.67 -15.82
C LYS A 103 12.68 3.75 -14.84
N ALA A 104 13.07 4.27 -13.67
CA ALA A 104 13.73 3.46 -12.64
C ALA A 104 12.81 2.33 -12.15
N ILE A 105 11.54 2.62 -11.86
CA ILE A 105 10.58 1.62 -11.39
C ILE A 105 10.30 0.57 -12.49
N ARG A 106 10.14 1.00 -13.74
CA ARG A 106 9.88 0.10 -14.88
C ARG A 106 10.98 -0.95 -15.06
N ASN A 107 12.22 -0.69 -14.66
CA ASN A 107 13.31 -1.66 -14.76
C ASN A 107 13.07 -2.93 -13.94
N VAL A 108 12.36 -2.82 -12.80
CA VAL A 108 12.06 -3.96 -11.92
C VAL A 108 10.64 -4.49 -12.10
N THR A 109 9.66 -3.60 -12.35
CA THR A 109 8.25 -4.00 -12.50
C THR A 109 7.91 -4.48 -13.92
N LYS A 110 8.76 -4.16 -14.91
CA LYS A 110 8.53 -4.36 -16.35
C LYS A 110 7.23 -3.73 -16.87
N SER A 111 6.63 -2.84 -16.09
CA SER A 111 5.33 -2.23 -16.34
C SER A 111 5.38 -0.72 -16.15
N ASP A 112 4.42 0.00 -16.73
CA ASP A 112 4.23 1.41 -16.44
C ASP A 112 3.73 1.62 -15.00
N SER A 113 4.18 2.70 -14.37
CA SER A 113 3.75 3.11 -13.03
C SER A 113 2.86 4.35 -13.09
N ASP A 114 1.85 4.38 -12.22
CA ASP A 114 1.05 5.59 -11.96
C ASP A 114 1.65 6.31 -10.74
N ILE A 115 2.25 7.48 -10.98
CA ILE A 115 2.96 8.27 -9.95
C ILE A 115 2.07 9.44 -9.55
N LYS A 116 1.79 9.55 -8.25
CA LYS A 116 1.00 10.64 -7.67
C LYS A 116 1.89 11.52 -6.80
N CYS A 117 1.80 12.83 -7.00
CA CYS A 117 2.51 13.83 -6.21
C CYS A 117 1.52 14.65 -5.39
N VAL A 118 1.96 15.10 -4.22
CA VAL A 118 1.28 16.16 -3.44
C VAL A 118 2.13 17.42 -3.53
N LYS A 119 1.51 18.60 -3.56
CA LYS A 119 2.26 19.84 -3.42
C LYS A 119 2.90 19.85 -2.03
N GLY A 120 4.19 20.19 -1.96
CA GLY A 120 4.87 20.36 -0.67
C GLY A 120 4.12 21.38 0.19
N GLN A 121 4.05 21.12 1.50
CA GLN A 121 3.66 22.17 2.45
C GLN A 121 4.77 23.25 2.40
N PRO A 122 4.40 24.54 2.36
CA PRO A 122 5.37 25.63 2.43
C PRO A 122 6.18 25.59 3.73
#